data_AF-A0A7J6QF95-F1
#
_entry.id   AF-A0A7J6QF95-F1
#
_cell.length_a   1.000
_cell.length_b   1.000
_cell.length_c   1.000
_cell.angle_alpha   90.00
_cell.angle_beta   90.00
_cell.angle_gamma   90.00
#
_symmetry.space_group_name_H-M   'P 1'
#
loop_
_entity.id
_entity.type
_entity.pdbx_description
1 polymer ?
#
loop_
_entity_poly.entity_id
_entity_poly.type
_entity_poly.pdbx_seq_one_letter_code
_entity_poly.pdbx_strand_id
1 'polypeptide(L)'
;MERTVVEYKEKMDNLTKANESLREIVSGLERDLADSNSRNADLQRSLEESHRREREKSVEVELLEADLQRVTQDLATHLSEASSLRNQVEELSPMAQGIHDCEVKERRLVSLMCRHRVLLLRAQHRLASQTKRYTAFVEKIADLTRGICGANLGISVGLDELQTEVSSMRQEMLEARITLQQSHNDKVQLDEESILTMSQRHAEEAATWEAERQQHLQAAVAWLEQKKAYEKKKIGWKEEKKKLLKDISDLKSSAAAAPASGGRQMLQVPKRSHIRKPLAPTLHQCVREILQVQRGQLVMKMMLRKNNEMHTVNARYDTTTRRLLWYVPGDIGPGRGRGVRIEDVIRIDFGVLARAYMLHRPIGYSSKRKSASLPSYKCFTLWTAERSYDFYSSNINIVCCFVIALSRLCTNAKRVALTRSQFFVEVVKAKMDEYCRAHRTTRIRMILDGIAKVTRRARISEDT
;
A
#
# COMPACT_ATOMS: atom_id res chain seq x y z
N MET A 1 -89.84 -37.17 66.04
CA MET A 1 -88.40 -36.95 66.31
C MET A 1 -87.51 -37.83 65.42
N GLU A 2 -87.79 -39.12 65.25
CA GLU A 2 -86.93 -39.99 64.41
C GLU A 2 -86.92 -39.60 62.93
N ARG A 3 -88.08 -39.31 62.30
CA ARG A 3 -88.13 -38.85 60.90
C ARG A 3 -87.33 -37.57 60.64
N THR A 4 -87.42 -36.59 61.54
CA THR A 4 -86.66 -35.34 61.43
C THR A 4 -85.16 -35.58 61.54
N VAL A 5 -84.72 -36.50 62.40
CA VAL A 5 -83.29 -36.85 62.52
C VAL A 5 -82.77 -37.53 61.24
N VAL A 6 -83.58 -38.39 60.62
CA VAL A 6 -83.23 -39.04 59.34
C VAL A 6 -83.09 -38.01 58.21
N GLU A 7 -84.05 -37.08 58.06
CA GLU A 7 -83.97 -36.01 57.05
C GLU A 7 -82.76 -35.08 57.25
N TYR A 8 -82.43 -34.75 58.50
CA TYR A 8 -81.23 -33.95 58.80
C TYR A 8 -79.93 -34.69 58.47
N LYS A 9 -79.90 -36.02 58.70
CA LYS A 9 -78.75 -36.86 58.38
C LYS A 9 -78.55 -36.96 56.87
N GLU A 10 -79.63 -37.13 56.12
CA GLU A 10 -79.61 -37.16 54.65
C GLU A 10 -79.18 -35.81 54.05
N LYS A 11 -79.65 -34.69 54.61
CA LYS A 11 -79.18 -33.35 54.24
C LYS A 11 -77.70 -33.15 54.55
N MET A 12 -77.24 -33.63 55.71
CA MET A 12 -75.82 -33.56 56.09
C MET A 12 -74.94 -34.38 55.15
N ASP A 13 -75.37 -35.59 54.78
CA ASP A 13 -74.65 -36.45 53.84
C ASP A 13 -74.62 -35.86 52.41
N ASN A 14 -75.68 -35.17 51.99
CA ASN A 14 -75.70 -34.45 50.73
C ASN A 14 -74.77 -33.22 50.75
N LEU A 15 -74.70 -32.51 51.88
CA LEU A 15 -73.80 -31.37 52.06
C LEU A 15 -72.33 -31.79 52.11
N THR A 16 -72.00 -32.92 52.75
CA THR A 16 -70.62 -33.45 52.73
C THR A 16 -70.22 -33.85 51.31
N LYS A 17 -71.07 -34.59 50.58
CA LYS A 17 -70.80 -34.91 49.16
C LYS A 17 -70.63 -33.66 48.28
N ALA A 18 -71.48 -32.65 48.47
CA ALA A 18 -71.35 -31.39 47.73
C ALA A 18 -70.05 -30.65 48.05
N ASN A 19 -69.64 -30.62 49.33
CA ASN A 19 -68.37 -30.04 49.75
C ASN A 19 -67.17 -30.80 49.19
N GLU A 20 -67.25 -32.12 49.11
CA GLU A 20 -66.19 -32.97 48.56
C GLU A 20 -66.03 -32.74 47.05
N SER A 21 -67.15 -32.66 46.32
CA SER A 21 -67.16 -32.26 44.90
C SER A 21 -66.61 -30.85 44.69
N LEU A 22 -66.96 -29.88 45.53
CA LEU A 22 -66.40 -28.52 45.46
C LEU A 22 -64.90 -28.51 45.71
N ARG A 23 -64.39 -29.31 46.67
CA ARG A 23 -62.95 -29.44 46.92
C ARG A 23 -62.20 -30.01 45.72
N GLU A 24 -62.75 -31.03 45.05
CA GLU A 24 -62.16 -31.56 43.81
C GLU A 24 -62.12 -30.51 42.70
N ILE A 25 -63.22 -29.75 42.52
CA ILE A 25 -63.27 -28.68 41.52
C ILE A 25 -62.23 -27.59 41.83
N VAL A 26 -62.14 -27.14 43.08
CA VAL A 26 -61.15 -26.13 43.50
C VAL A 26 -59.74 -26.65 43.28
N SER A 27 -59.44 -27.89 43.66
CA SER A 27 -58.13 -28.51 43.42
C SER A 27 -57.80 -28.68 41.93
N GLY A 28 -58.81 -28.93 41.09
CA GLY A 28 -58.67 -28.91 39.63
C GLY A 28 -58.30 -27.53 39.10
N LEU A 29 -59.03 -26.50 39.52
CA LEU A 29 -58.78 -25.11 39.11
C LEU A 29 -57.42 -24.59 39.59
N GLU A 30 -56.98 -24.97 40.79
CA GLU A 30 -55.64 -24.62 41.30
C GLU A 30 -54.52 -25.23 40.45
N ARG A 31 -54.69 -26.48 39.99
CA ARG A 31 -53.75 -27.13 39.06
C ARG A 31 -53.73 -26.42 37.70
N ASP A 32 -54.90 -26.12 37.14
CA ASP A 32 -55.00 -25.42 35.86
C ASP A 32 -54.38 -24.01 35.94
N LEU A 33 -54.56 -23.31 37.06
CA LEU A 33 -53.96 -22.01 37.32
C LEU A 33 -52.43 -22.12 37.42
N ALA A 34 -51.91 -23.14 38.10
CA ALA A 34 -50.47 -23.40 38.20
C ALA A 34 -49.85 -23.71 36.83
N ASP A 35 -50.50 -24.55 36.02
CA ASP A 35 -50.07 -24.88 34.67
C ASP A 35 -50.10 -23.66 33.74
N SER A 36 -51.16 -22.84 33.83
CA SER A 36 -51.26 -21.59 33.08
C SER A 36 -50.16 -20.59 33.47
N ASN A 37 -49.85 -20.47 34.76
CA ASN A 37 -48.75 -19.63 35.24
C ASN A 37 -47.38 -20.12 34.77
N SER A 38 -47.17 -21.44 34.76
CA SER A 38 -45.95 -22.06 34.21
C SER A 38 -45.78 -21.73 32.72
N ARG A 39 -46.84 -21.91 31.91
CA ARG A 39 -46.83 -21.57 30.48
C ARG A 39 -46.58 -20.08 30.24
N ASN A 40 -47.17 -19.20 31.05
CA ASN A 40 -46.91 -17.76 30.96
C ASN A 40 -45.44 -17.42 31.27
N ALA A 41 -44.83 -18.08 32.25
CA ALA A 41 -43.42 -17.88 32.56
C ALA A 41 -42.49 -18.37 31.42
N ASP A 42 -42.82 -19.49 30.77
CA ASP A 42 -42.11 -19.98 29.59
C ASP A 42 -42.23 -19.02 28.40
N LEU A 43 -43.43 -18.49 28.15
CA LEU A 43 -43.67 -17.49 27.09
C LEU A 43 -42.91 -16.19 27.36
N GLN A 44 -42.86 -15.73 28.62
CA GLN A 44 -42.05 -14.55 29.00
C GLN A 44 -40.57 -14.79 28.74
N ARG A 45 -40.02 -15.95 29.14
CA ARG A 45 -38.63 -16.32 28.85
C ARG A 45 -38.35 -16.37 27.35
N SER A 46 -39.25 -16.97 26.56
CA SER A 46 -39.12 -17.02 25.10
C SER A 46 -39.13 -15.63 24.45
N LEU A 47 -40.00 -14.73 24.94
CA LEU A 47 -40.09 -13.35 24.46
C LEU A 47 -38.82 -12.55 24.78
N GLU A 48 -38.29 -12.70 26.00
CA GLU A 48 -37.03 -12.06 26.41
C GLU A 48 -35.84 -12.53 25.57
N GLU A 49 -35.77 -13.84 25.29
CA GLU A 49 -34.74 -14.42 24.44
C GLU A 49 -34.85 -13.93 22.99
N SER A 50 -36.06 -13.82 22.45
CA SER A 50 -36.31 -13.23 21.13
C SER A 50 -35.83 -11.77 21.07
N HIS A 51 -36.16 -10.94 22.07
CA HIS A 51 -35.68 -9.56 22.14
C HIS A 51 -34.17 -9.44 22.34
N ARG A 52 -33.53 -10.43 22.95
CA ARG A 52 -32.07 -10.49 23.04
C ARG A 52 -31.46 -10.76 21.67
N ARG A 53 -31.95 -11.78 20.95
CA ARG A 53 -31.50 -12.11 19.59
C ARG A 53 -31.73 -10.95 18.61
N GLU A 54 -32.86 -10.24 18.74
CA GLU A 54 -33.16 -9.05 17.94
C GLU A 54 -32.13 -7.93 18.19
N ARG A 55 -31.76 -7.69 19.46
CA ARG A 55 -30.72 -6.71 19.81
C ARG A 55 -29.35 -7.09 19.27
N GLU A 56 -28.96 -8.37 19.38
CA GLU A 56 -27.70 -8.88 18.85
C GLU A 56 -27.64 -8.70 17.32
N LYS A 57 -28.71 -9.07 16.60
CA LYS A 57 -28.81 -8.85 15.15
C LYS A 57 -28.83 -7.37 14.77
N SER A 58 -29.45 -6.50 15.56
CA SER A 58 -29.46 -5.05 15.32
C SER A 58 -28.04 -4.48 15.38
N VAL A 59 -27.23 -4.91 16.36
CA VAL A 59 -25.82 -4.49 16.46
C VAL A 59 -25.00 -5.01 15.28
N GLU A 60 -25.25 -6.24 14.82
CA GLU A 60 -24.59 -6.80 13.65
C GLU A 60 -24.92 -6.00 12.37
N VAL A 61 -26.17 -5.59 12.19
CA VAL A 61 -26.58 -4.72 11.06
C VAL A 61 -25.91 -3.35 11.14
N GLU A 62 -25.83 -2.73 12.32
CA GLU A 62 -25.14 -1.45 12.49
C GLU A 62 -23.64 -1.55 12.15
N LEU A 63 -22.98 -2.66 12.52
CA LEU A 63 -21.58 -2.91 12.15
C LEU A 63 -21.42 -3.08 10.63
N LEU A 64 -22.30 -3.85 9.99
CA LEU A 64 -22.28 -4.02 8.53
C LEU A 64 -22.56 -2.72 7.78
N GLU A 65 -23.42 -1.85 8.30
CA GLU A 65 -23.68 -0.52 7.72
C GLU A 65 -22.45 0.40 7.85
N ALA A 66 -21.75 0.36 8.98
CA ALA A 66 -20.51 1.11 9.16
C ALA A 66 -19.40 0.63 8.22
N ASP A 67 -19.26 -0.69 8.03
CA ASP A 67 -18.31 -1.27 7.07
C ASP A 67 -18.67 -0.90 5.63
N LEU A 68 -19.95 -0.93 5.26
CA LEU A 68 -20.42 -0.51 3.93
C LEU A 68 -20.11 0.98 3.67
N GLN A 69 -20.33 1.85 4.66
CA GLN A 69 -19.98 3.27 4.56
C GLN A 69 -18.48 3.46 4.34
N ARG A 70 -17.65 2.72 5.08
CA ARG A 70 -16.19 2.77 4.94
C ARG A 70 -15.75 2.32 3.55
N VAL A 71 -16.25 1.20 3.05
CA VAL A 71 -15.95 0.70 1.69
C VAL A 71 -16.41 1.70 0.63
N THR A 72 -17.56 2.35 0.82
CA THR A 72 -18.07 3.37 -0.10
C THR A 72 -17.15 4.59 -0.13
N GLN A 73 -16.62 5.01 1.03
CA GLN A 73 -15.68 6.12 1.13
C GLN A 73 -14.30 5.79 0.55
N ASP A 74 -13.81 4.57 0.77
CA ASP A 74 -12.57 4.09 0.15
C ASP A 74 -12.71 4.03 -1.38
N LEU A 75 -13.85 3.54 -1.90
CA LEU A 75 -14.15 3.55 -3.33
C LEU A 75 -14.21 4.96 -3.92
N ALA A 76 -14.85 5.90 -3.24
CA ALA A 76 -14.90 7.30 -3.67
C ALA A 76 -13.49 7.92 -3.73
N THR A 77 -12.63 7.59 -2.76
CA THR A 77 -11.23 8.04 -2.74
C THR A 77 -10.46 7.47 -3.93
N HIS A 78 -10.59 6.17 -4.20
CA HIS A 78 -9.94 5.53 -5.34
C HIS A 78 -10.45 6.04 -6.69
N LEU A 79 -11.74 6.34 -6.83
CA LEU A 79 -12.28 6.96 -8.04
C LEU A 79 -11.70 8.38 -8.25
N SER A 80 -11.51 9.15 -7.17
CA SER A 80 -10.85 10.45 -7.24
C SER A 80 -9.36 10.35 -7.58
N GLU A 81 -8.66 9.32 -7.09
CA GLU A 81 -7.26 9.06 -7.44
C GLU A 81 -7.15 8.63 -8.91
N ALA A 82 -8.05 7.75 -9.38
CA ALA A 82 -8.08 7.30 -10.76
C ALA A 82 -8.40 8.43 -11.75
N SER A 83 -9.31 9.34 -11.40
CA SER A 83 -9.58 10.52 -12.23
C SER A 83 -8.40 11.48 -12.27
N SER A 84 -7.71 11.70 -11.13
CA SER A 84 -6.48 12.49 -11.07
C SER A 84 -5.36 11.90 -11.93
N LEU A 85 -5.15 10.58 -11.85
CA LEU A 85 -4.18 9.87 -12.70
C LEU A 85 -4.56 9.94 -14.17
N ARG A 86 -5.85 9.82 -14.52
CA ARG A 86 -6.31 9.98 -15.90
C ARG A 86 -5.98 11.38 -16.44
N ASN A 87 -6.23 12.43 -15.66
CA ASN A 87 -5.89 13.79 -16.06
C ASN A 87 -4.37 13.95 -16.25
N GLN A 88 -3.56 13.38 -15.37
CA GLN A 88 -2.10 13.37 -15.54
C GLN A 88 -1.67 12.63 -16.82
N VAL A 89 -2.29 11.49 -17.14
CA VAL A 89 -2.01 10.78 -18.39
C VAL A 89 -2.39 11.61 -19.62
N GLU A 90 -3.53 12.32 -19.57
CA GLU A 90 -3.94 13.23 -20.63
C GLU A 90 -2.97 14.43 -20.77
N GLU A 91 -2.44 14.96 -19.67
CA GLU A 91 -1.39 15.99 -19.67
C GLU A 91 -0.03 15.49 -20.21
N LEU A 92 0.30 14.22 -19.98
CA LEU A 92 1.53 13.61 -20.48
C LEU A 92 1.43 13.16 -21.95
N SER A 93 0.23 12.97 -22.49
CA SER A 93 -0.02 12.58 -23.89
C SER A 93 0.67 13.48 -24.92
N PRO A 94 0.61 14.83 -24.85
CA PRO A 94 1.33 15.69 -25.79
C PRO A 94 2.85 15.58 -25.67
N MET A 95 3.40 15.28 -24.49
CA MET A 95 4.83 15.02 -24.32
C MET A 95 5.23 13.69 -24.98
N ALA A 96 4.42 12.65 -24.85
CA ALA A 96 4.65 11.38 -25.54
C ALA A 96 4.62 11.55 -27.08
N GLN A 97 3.70 12.36 -27.59
CA GLN A 97 3.66 12.74 -29.01
C GLN A 97 4.95 13.47 -29.42
N GLY A 98 5.45 14.40 -28.60
CA GLY A 98 6.70 15.11 -28.83
C GLY A 98 7.94 14.21 -28.83
N ILE A 99 7.98 13.19 -27.96
CA ILE A 99 9.05 12.18 -27.95
C ILE A 99 9.03 11.38 -29.26
N HIS A 100 7.86 10.96 -29.73
CA HIS A 100 7.72 10.26 -31.00
C HIS A 100 8.20 11.10 -32.19
N ASP A 101 7.85 12.39 -32.22
CA ASP A 101 8.33 13.32 -33.25
C ASP A 101 9.86 13.49 -33.21
N CYS A 102 10.47 13.48 -32.02
CA CYS A 102 11.92 13.48 -31.84
C CYS A 102 12.57 12.19 -32.37
N GLU A 103 12.00 11.02 -32.07
CA GLU A 103 12.49 9.73 -32.62
C GLU A 103 12.43 9.70 -34.15
N VAL A 104 11.36 10.23 -34.76
CA VAL A 104 11.24 10.31 -36.22
C VAL A 104 12.32 11.22 -36.81
N LYS A 105 12.62 12.36 -36.17
CA LYS A 105 13.71 13.25 -36.58
C LYS A 105 15.08 12.59 -36.42
N GLU A 106 15.31 11.85 -35.34
CA GLU A 106 16.54 11.11 -35.10
C GLU A 106 16.76 10.02 -36.15
N ARG A 107 15.75 9.19 -36.46
CA ARG A 107 15.81 8.20 -37.54
C ARG A 107 16.14 8.85 -38.89
N ARG A 108 15.57 10.03 -39.16
CA ARG A 108 15.87 10.79 -40.38
C ARG A 108 17.31 11.29 -40.42
N LEU A 109 17.84 11.76 -39.29
CA LEU A 109 19.24 12.19 -39.16
C LEU A 109 20.21 11.01 -39.34
N VAL A 110 19.95 9.87 -38.69
CA VAL A 110 20.74 8.64 -38.84
C VAL A 110 20.75 8.18 -40.31
N SER A 111 19.58 8.15 -40.97
CA SER A 111 19.49 7.84 -42.40
C SER A 111 20.33 8.77 -43.26
N LEU A 112 20.34 10.06 -42.95
CA LEU A 112 21.11 11.08 -43.66
C LEU A 112 22.62 10.91 -43.42
N MET A 113 23.04 10.60 -42.20
CA MET A 113 24.42 10.27 -41.85
C MET A 113 24.91 9.01 -42.57
N CYS A 114 24.10 7.95 -42.64
CA CYS A 114 24.43 6.75 -43.41
C CYS A 114 24.64 7.06 -44.90
N ARG A 115 23.78 7.89 -45.51
CA ARG A 115 23.96 8.34 -46.90
C ARG A 115 25.26 9.12 -47.09
N HIS A 116 25.58 10.05 -46.19
CA HIS A 116 26.83 10.82 -46.24
C HIS A 116 28.05 9.93 -46.06
N ARG A 117 27.99 8.93 -45.18
CA ARG A 117 29.06 7.95 -44.99
C ARG A 117 29.33 7.16 -46.27
N VAL A 118 28.29 6.71 -46.96
CA VAL A 118 28.42 6.02 -48.26
C VAL A 118 29.07 6.93 -49.31
N LEU A 119 28.68 8.21 -49.37
CA LEU A 119 29.29 9.18 -50.29
C LEU A 119 30.78 9.43 -49.95
N LEU A 120 31.11 9.57 -48.67
CA LEU A 120 32.49 9.71 -48.21
C LEU A 120 33.34 8.49 -48.59
N LEU A 121 32.83 7.28 -48.35
CA LEU A 121 33.53 6.04 -48.72
C LEU A 121 33.74 5.93 -50.24
N ARG A 122 32.76 6.35 -51.05
CA ARG A 122 32.91 6.42 -52.52
C ARG A 122 33.96 7.45 -52.94
N ALA A 123 34.00 8.61 -52.29
CA ALA A 123 35.01 9.63 -52.55
C ALA A 123 36.42 9.13 -52.18
N GLN A 124 36.57 8.49 -51.02
CA GLN A 124 37.82 7.85 -50.60
C GLN A 124 38.27 6.76 -51.57
N HIS A 125 37.34 5.92 -52.05
CA HIS A 125 37.65 4.91 -53.06
C HIS A 125 38.09 5.53 -54.40
N ARG A 126 37.43 6.59 -54.86
CA ARG A 126 37.83 7.32 -56.07
C ARG A 126 39.22 7.95 -55.91
N LEU A 127 39.50 8.57 -54.77
CA LEU A 127 40.80 9.13 -54.45
C LEU A 127 41.87 8.03 -54.45
N ALA A 128 41.64 6.91 -53.76
CA ALA A 128 42.57 5.77 -53.75
C ALA A 128 42.84 5.22 -55.17
N SER A 129 41.79 5.16 -56.02
CA SER A 129 41.94 4.76 -57.42
C SER A 129 42.75 5.77 -58.24
N GLN A 130 42.53 7.07 -58.03
CA GLN A 130 43.32 8.13 -58.65
C GLN A 130 44.78 8.08 -58.19
N THR A 131 45.03 7.94 -56.88
CA THR A 131 46.37 7.76 -56.32
C THR A 131 47.07 6.57 -56.96
N LYS A 132 46.38 5.42 -57.11
CA LYS A 132 46.93 4.22 -57.76
C LYS A 132 47.29 4.46 -59.24
N ARG A 133 46.46 5.21 -59.98
CA ARG A 133 46.76 5.58 -61.38
C ARG A 133 47.94 6.55 -61.46
N TYR A 134 48.01 7.51 -60.54
CA TYR A 134 49.11 8.46 -60.47
C TYR A 134 50.42 7.77 -60.10
N THR A 135 50.42 6.85 -59.12
CA THR A 135 51.63 6.07 -58.79
C THR A 135 52.09 5.23 -59.97
N ALA A 136 51.18 4.55 -60.68
CA ALA A 136 51.52 3.80 -61.88
C ALA A 136 52.08 4.69 -63.01
N PHE A 137 51.56 5.92 -63.15
CA PHE A 137 52.08 6.90 -64.09
C PHE A 137 53.49 7.37 -63.71
N VAL A 138 53.72 7.68 -62.42
CA VAL A 138 55.04 8.06 -61.89
C VAL A 138 56.05 6.92 -62.06
N GLU A 139 55.67 5.68 -61.76
CA GLU A 139 56.50 4.49 -62.00
C GLU A 139 56.87 4.36 -63.48
N LYS A 140 55.91 4.55 -64.39
CA LYS A 140 56.15 4.52 -65.83
C LYS A 140 57.08 5.63 -66.31
N ILE A 141 56.96 6.85 -65.76
CA ILE A 141 57.93 7.92 -66.00
C ILE A 141 59.30 7.51 -65.49
N ALA A 142 59.40 7.00 -64.26
CA ALA A 142 60.66 6.56 -63.66
C ALA A 142 61.33 5.43 -64.49
N ASP A 143 60.55 4.49 -65.02
CA ASP A 143 61.04 3.46 -65.96
C ASP A 143 61.58 4.08 -67.26
N LEU A 144 60.86 5.07 -67.85
CA LEU A 144 61.31 5.80 -69.02
C LEU A 144 62.61 6.58 -68.75
N THR A 145 62.68 7.25 -67.60
CA THR A 145 63.87 7.99 -67.17
C THR A 145 65.02 7.04 -66.89
N ARG A 146 64.79 5.83 -66.34
CA ARG A 146 65.81 4.78 -66.21
C ARG A 146 66.32 4.31 -67.58
N GLY A 147 65.43 4.19 -68.58
CA GLY A 147 65.80 3.87 -69.96
C GLY A 147 66.63 4.96 -70.64
N ILE A 148 66.37 6.25 -70.34
CA ILE A 148 67.10 7.39 -70.90
C ILE A 148 68.41 7.66 -70.14
N CYS A 149 68.42 7.47 -68.81
CA CYS A 149 69.57 7.70 -67.93
C CYS A 149 70.52 6.52 -67.82
N GLY A 150 70.29 5.43 -68.58
CA GLY A 150 71.33 4.42 -68.87
C GLY A 150 72.60 4.98 -69.54
N ALA A 151 72.62 6.28 -69.86
CA ALA A 151 73.79 7.01 -70.34
C ALA A 151 74.48 7.92 -69.30
N ASN A 152 74.00 8.10 -68.06
CA ASN A 152 74.67 8.95 -67.07
C ASN A 152 74.50 8.46 -65.63
N LEU A 153 75.56 7.85 -65.09
CA LEU A 153 75.71 7.43 -63.70
C LEU A 153 75.85 8.66 -62.78
N GLY A 154 74.85 8.93 -61.94
CA GLY A 154 74.96 9.95 -60.88
C GLY A 154 73.73 10.21 -60.01
N ILE A 155 72.53 9.71 -60.37
CA ILE A 155 71.26 10.02 -59.67
C ILE A 155 70.68 8.80 -58.90
N SER A 156 71.40 7.68 -58.79
CA SER A 156 70.85 6.44 -58.22
C SER A 156 70.72 6.41 -56.70
N VAL A 157 71.49 7.22 -55.95
CA VAL A 157 71.56 7.10 -54.48
C VAL A 157 70.36 7.77 -53.78
N GLY A 158 69.87 8.91 -54.30
CA GLY A 158 68.73 9.62 -53.69
C GLY A 158 67.36 8.96 -53.94
N LEU A 159 67.27 8.04 -54.90
CA LEU A 159 66.02 7.34 -55.26
C LEU A 159 65.74 6.16 -54.32
N ASP A 160 66.77 5.47 -53.85
CA ASP A 160 66.64 4.34 -52.93
C ASP A 160 66.25 4.80 -51.51
N GLU A 161 66.77 5.94 -51.04
CA GLU A 161 66.38 6.53 -49.75
C GLU A 161 64.91 6.97 -49.75
N LEU A 162 64.46 7.62 -50.81
CA LEU A 162 63.05 8.01 -50.98
C LEU A 162 62.12 6.78 -51.08
N GLN A 163 62.58 5.69 -51.70
CA GLN A 163 61.80 4.47 -51.83
C GLN A 163 61.63 3.72 -50.51
N THR A 164 62.66 3.73 -49.64
CA THR A 164 62.57 3.14 -48.31
C THR A 164 61.66 3.96 -47.38
N GLU A 165 61.75 5.29 -47.42
CA GLU A 165 60.90 6.17 -46.61
C GLU A 165 59.41 6.09 -47.02
N VAL A 166 59.12 6.04 -48.33
CA VAL A 166 57.75 5.84 -48.84
C VAL A 166 57.19 4.47 -48.46
N SER A 167 58.04 3.43 -48.40
CA SER A 167 57.62 2.09 -47.98
C SER A 167 57.32 2.04 -46.48
N SER A 168 58.12 2.72 -45.66
CA SER A 168 57.90 2.87 -44.22
C SER A 168 56.56 3.56 -43.92
N MET A 169 56.31 4.72 -44.53
CA MET A 169 55.03 5.43 -44.34
C MET A 169 53.80 4.62 -44.79
N ARG A 170 53.92 3.83 -45.86
CA ARG A 170 52.82 2.96 -46.32
C ARG A 170 52.49 1.89 -45.28
N GLN A 171 53.50 1.34 -44.62
CA GLN A 171 53.30 0.33 -43.59
C GLN A 171 52.66 0.91 -42.33
N GLU A 172 53.15 2.06 -41.84
CA GLU A 172 52.54 2.77 -40.70
C GLU A 172 51.08 3.16 -40.95
N MET A 173 50.75 3.64 -42.16
CA MET A 173 49.35 3.93 -42.52
C MET A 173 48.47 2.68 -42.58
N LEU A 174 49.02 1.54 -43.01
CA LEU A 174 48.27 0.28 -43.05
C LEU A 174 47.97 -0.22 -41.64
N GLU A 175 48.96 -0.18 -40.74
CA GLU A 175 48.82 -0.57 -39.34
C GLU A 175 47.79 0.31 -38.62
N ALA A 176 47.91 1.64 -38.75
CA ALA A 176 46.95 2.58 -38.16
C ALA A 176 45.50 2.34 -38.65
N ARG A 177 45.32 1.97 -39.92
CA ARG A 177 44.01 1.64 -40.48
C ARG A 177 43.44 0.35 -39.88
N ILE A 178 44.27 -0.67 -39.69
CA ILE A 178 43.85 -1.94 -39.07
C ILE A 178 43.41 -1.70 -37.62
N THR A 179 44.19 -0.94 -36.85
CA THR A 179 43.86 -0.61 -35.44
C THR A 179 42.55 0.17 -35.32
N LEU A 180 42.32 1.15 -36.19
CA LEU A 180 41.06 1.91 -36.22
C LEU A 180 39.85 1.04 -36.58
N GLN A 181 40.03 0.09 -37.51
CA GLN A 181 38.95 -0.80 -37.91
C GLN A 181 38.60 -1.82 -36.81
N GLN A 182 39.60 -2.35 -36.10
CA GLN A 182 39.40 -3.22 -34.95
C GLN A 182 38.68 -2.50 -33.80
N SER A 183 39.15 -1.30 -33.43
CA SER A 183 38.52 -0.49 -32.37
C SER A 183 37.05 -0.15 -32.68
N HIS A 184 36.70 0.08 -33.95
CA HIS A 184 35.32 0.37 -34.33
C HIS A 184 34.43 -0.88 -34.29
N ASN A 185 34.94 -2.06 -34.63
CA ASN A 185 34.17 -3.31 -34.58
C ASN A 185 33.88 -3.72 -33.13
N ASP A 186 34.86 -3.60 -32.23
CA ASP A 186 34.70 -3.96 -30.82
C ASP A 186 33.68 -3.04 -30.12
N LYS A 187 33.64 -1.77 -30.52
CA LYS A 187 32.69 -0.79 -29.95
C LYS A 187 31.26 -1.02 -30.42
N VAL A 188 31.06 -1.44 -31.67
CA VAL A 188 29.71 -1.72 -32.22
C VAL A 188 29.13 -3.01 -31.63
N GLN A 189 29.93 -4.05 -31.42
CA GLN A 189 29.45 -5.29 -30.82
C GLN A 189 28.99 -5.14 -29.37
N LEU A 190 29.70 -4.32 -28.57
CA LEU A 190 29.32 -4.05 -27.18
C LEU A 190 28.00 -3.27 -27.06
N ASP A 191 27.69 -2.41 -28.03
CA ASP A 191 26.45 -1.64 -28.03
C ASP A 191 25.23 -2.48 -28.47
N GLU A 192 25.38 -3.42 -29.42
CA GLU A 192 24.28 -4.28 -29.88
C GLU A 192 23.81 -5.27 -28.81
N GLU A 193 24.73 -5.95 -28.11
CA GLU A 193 24.37 -6.87 -27.01
C GLU A 193 23.71 -6.13 -25.83
N SER A 194 24.17 -4.91 -25.53
CA SER A 194 23.58 -4.05 -24.51
C SER A 194 22.14 -3.64 -24.86
N ILE A 195 21.89 -3.27 -26.12
CA ILE A 195 20.54 -2.89 -26.58
C ILE A 195 19.59 -4.09 -26.58
N LEU A 196 20.06 -5.27 -27.03
CA LEU A 196 19.27 -6.51 -27.01
C LEU A 196 18.89 -6.94 -25.59
N THR A 197 19.83 -6.88 -24.65
CA THR A 197 19.56 -7.23 -23.25
C THR A 197 18.62 -6.25 -22.56
N MET A 198 18.71 -4.94 -22.85
CA MET A 198 17.71 -3.97 -22.37
C MET A 198 16.34 -4.19 -22.99
N SER A 199 16.27 -4.47 -24.30
CA SER A 199 15.00 -4.74 -24.99
C SER A 199 14.29 -5.98 -24.42
N GLN A 200 15.03 -7.06 -24.13
CA GLN A 200 14.49 -8.25 -23.47
C GLN A 200 13.94 -7.94 -22.07
N ARG A 201 14.67 -7.18 -21.25
CA ARG A 201 14.16 -6.77 -19.92
C ARG A 201 12.88 -5.96 -20.01
N HIS A 202 12.77 -5.03 -20.95
CA HIS A 202 11.54 -4.25 -21.12
C HIS A 202 10.37 -5.11 -21.60
N ALA A 203 10.62 -6.13 -22.45
CA ALA A 203 9.59 -7.08 -22.85
C ALA A 203 9.11 -7.95 -21.68
N GLU A 204 10.03 -8.41 -20.83
CA GLU A 204 9.70 -9.17 -19.60
C GLU A 204 8.92 -8.30 -18.61
N GLU A 205 9.35 -7.06 -18.38
CA GLU A 205 8.63 -6.10 -17.54
C GLU A 205 7.22 -5.87 -18.08
N ALA A 206 7.05 -5.59 -19.38
CA ALA A 206 5.74 -5.40 -20.00
C ALA A 206 4.82 -6.62 -19.81
N ALA A 207 5.36 -7.84 -19.96
CA ALA A 207 4.60 -9.07 -19.74
C ALA A 207 4.16 -9.22 -18.27
N THR A 208 5.01 -8.86 -17.31
CA THR A 208 4.63 -8.87 -15.89
C THR A 208 3.53 -7.87 -15.56
N TRP A 209 3.61 -6.65 -16.11
CA TRP A 209 2.57 -5.63 -15.94
C TRP A 209 1.22 -6.08 -16.53
N GLU A 210 1.23 -6.74 -17.67
CA GLU A 210 -0.01 -7.25 -18.29
C GLU A 210 -0.64 -8.39 -17.48
N ALA A 211 0.19 -9.28 -16.92
CA ALA A 211 -0.27 -10.34 -16.02
C ALA A 211 -0.89 -9.78 -14.72
N GLU A 212 -0.26 -8.79 -14.09
CA GLU A 212 -0.80 -8.12 -12.90
C GLU A 212 -2.13 -7.41 -13.21
N ARG A 213 -2.21 -6.73 -14.35
CA ARG A 213 -3.45 -6.09 -14.81
C ARG A 213 -4.57 -7.10 -15.01
N GLN A 214 -4.30 -8.26 -15.63
CA GLN A 214 -5.29 -9.32 -15.79
C GLN A 214 -5.75 -9.88 -14.44
N GLN A 215 -4.84 -10.08 -13.50
CA GLN A 215 -5.17 -10.53 -12.14
C GLN A 215 -6.08 -9.53 -11.41
N HIS A 216 -5.79 -8.22 -11.51
CA HIS A 216 -6.63 -7.18 -10.94
C HIS A 216 -8.04 -7.14 -11.56
N LEU A 217 -8.14 -7.32 -12.89
CA LEU A 217 -9.43 -7.42 -13.57
C LEU A 217 -10.24 -8.63 -13.11
N GLN A 218 -9.61 -9.80 -12.97
CA GLN A 218 -10.28 -11.00 -12.45
C GLN A 218 -10.77 -10.81 -11.00
N ALA A 219 -9.97 -10.18 -10.14
CA ALA A 219 -10.37 -9.87 -8.76
C ALA A 219 -11.56 -8.89 -8.72
N ALA A 220 -11.58 -7.89 -9.60
CA ALA A 220 -12.69 -6.95 -9.70
C ALA A 220 -13.99 -7.63 -10.18
N VAL A 221 -13.90 -8.54 -11.15
CA VAL A 221 -15.05 -9.34 -11.61
C VAL A 221 -15.60 -10.20 -10.47
N ALA A 222 -14.74 -10.94 -9.75
CA ALA A 222 -15.14 -11.77 -8.61
C ALA A 222 -15.82 -10.94 -7.51
N TRP A 223 -15.32 -9.73 -7.24
CA TRP A 223 -15.95 -8.82 -6.26
C TRP A 223 -17.34 -8.36 -6.71
N LEU A 224 -17.53 -8.03 -8.00
CA LEU A 224 -18.84 -7.67 -8.54
C LEU A 224 -19.85 -8.81 -8.44
N GLU A 225 -19.42 -10.06 -8.64
CA GLU A 225 -20.27 -11.23 -8.46
C GLU A 225 -20.69 -11.42 -6.99
N GLN A 226 -19.77 -11.26 -6.05
CA GLN A 226 -20.09 -11.30 -4.61
C GLN A 226 -21.08 -10.19 -4.23
N LYS A 227 -20.89 -8.98 -4.76
CA LYS A 227 -21.82 -7.87 -4.54
C LYS A 227 -23.22 -8.17 -5.05
N LYS A 228 -23.35 -8.73 -6.27
CA LYS A 228 -24.65 -9.16 -6.82
C LYS A 228 -25.31 -10.23 -5.95
N ALA A 229 -24.54 -11.21 -5.46
CA ALA A 229 -25.05 -12.24 -4.55
C ALA A 229 -25.55 -11.65 -3.22
N TYR A 230 -24.84 -10.66 -2.68
CA TYR A 230 -25.26 -9.96 -1.46
C TYR A 230 -26.53 -9.13 -1.67
N GLU A 231 -26.64 -8.40 -2.78
CA GLU A 231 -27.86 -7.64 -3.10
C GLU A 231 -29.08 -8.56 -3.25
N LYS A 232 -28.92 -9.74 -3.86
CA LYS A 232 -29.99 -10.74 -3.93
C LYS A 232 -30.41 -11.24 -2.55
N LYS A 233 -29.46 -11.52 -1.64
CA LYS A 233 -29.76 -11.88 -0.25
C LYS A 233 -30.48 -10.76 0.49
N LYS A 234 -30.07 -9.51 0.28
CA LYS A 234 -30.70 -8.32 0.88
C LYS A 234 -32.16 -8.15 0.47
N ILE A 235 -32.50 -8.47 -0.77
CA ILE A 235 -33.91 -8.49 -1.23
C ILE A 235 -34.69 -9.60 -0.50
N GLY A 236 -34.14 -10.81 -0.42
CA GLY A 236 -34.79 -11.92 0.32
C GLY A 236 -35.05 -11.59 1.79
N TRP A 237 -34.09 -10.96 2.48
CA TRP A 237 -34.27 -10.52 3.86
C TRP A 237 -35.35 -9.44 4.02
N LYS A 238 -35.52 -8.56 3.03
CA LYS A 238 -36.62 -7.56 3.07
C LYS A 238 -37.98 -8.24 2.95
N GLU A 239 -38.11 -9.26 2.10
CA GLU A 239 -39.34 -10.03 1.94
C GLU A 239 -39.66 -10.85 3.20
N GLU A 240 -38.66 -11.51 3.78
CA GLU A 240 -38.81 -12.26 5.03
C GLU A 240 -39.22 -11.35 6.19
N LYS A 241 -38.60 -10.17 6.32
CA LYS A 241 -39.01 -9.15 7.29
C LYS A 241 -40.46 -8.72 7.09
N LYS A 242 -40.88 -8.50 5.84
CA LYS A 242 -42.27 -8.12 5.52
C LYS A 242 -43.25 -9.23 5.90
N LYS A 243 -42.88 -10.50 5.69
CA LYS A 243 -43.66 -11.67 6.10
C LYS A 243 -43.79 -11.75 7.63
N LEU A 244 -42.68 -11.67 8.37
CA LEU A 244 -42.69 -11.69 9.83
C LEU A 244 -43.51 -10.54 10.44
N LEU A 245 -43.44 -9.34 9.87
CA LEU A 245 -44.27 -8.21 10.30
C LEU A 245 -45.76 -8.45 10.08
N LYS A 246 -46.12 -9.14 9.00
CA LYS A 246 -47.51 -9.55 8.74
C LYS A 246 -47.96 -10.60 9.77
N ASP A 247 -47.15 -11.63 10.01
CA ASP A 247 -47.46 -12.68 10.98
C ASP A 247 -47.64 -12.10 12.41
N ILE A 248 -46.81 -11.13 12.80
CA ILE A 248 -46.95 -10.39 14.07
C ILE A 248 -48.27 -9.61 14.12
N SER A 249 -48.66 -8.97 13.02
CA SER A 249 -49.92 -8.24 12.93
C SER A 249 -51.12 -9.18 13.07
N ASP A 250 -51.09 -10.31 12.37
CA ASP A 250 -52.16 -11.31 12.37
C ASP A 250 -52.32 -11.94 13.77
N LEU A 251 -51.21 -12.25 14.46
CA LEU A 251 -51.20 -12.71 15.85
C LEU A 251 -51.78 -11.68 16.82
N LYS A 252 -51.46 -10.38 16.64
CA LYS A 252 -52.03 -9.31 17.46
C LYS A 252 -53.54 -9.16 17.27
N SER A 253 -54.03 -9.26 16.03
CA SER A 253 -55.48 -9.25 15.77
C SER A 253 -56.18 -10.49 16.34
N SER A 254 -55.55 -11.66 16.28
CA SER A 254 -56.10 -12.88 16.89
C SER A 254 -56.12 -12.81 18.42
N ALA A 255 -55.12 -12.21 19.04
CA ALA A 255 -55.07 -12.01 20.49
C ALA A 255 -56.09 -10.96 20.97
N ALA A 256 -56.39 -9.95 20.15
CA ALA A 256 -57.41 -8.94 20.45
C ALA A 256 -58.86 -9.47 20.33
N ALA A 257 -59.07 -10.55 19.58
CA ALA A 257 -60.38 -11.21 19.43
C ALA A 257 -60.72 -12.17 20.60
N ALA A 258 -59.79 -12.45 21.51
CA ALA A 258 -60.06 -13.24 22.70
C ALA A 258 -60.84 -12.38 23.72
N PRO A 259 -62.03 -12.82 24.20
CA PRO A 259 -62.87 -12.02 25.08
C PRO A 259 -62.15 -11.71 26.40
N ALA A 260 -62.07 -10.42 26.70
CA ALA A 260 -61.44 -9.87 27.90
C ALA A 260 -62.27 -10.18 29.15
N SER A 261 -62.06 -11.35 29.75
CA SER A 261 -62.50 -11.68 31.10
C SER A 261 -61.29 -11.95 31.98
N GLY A 262 -60.71 -10.89 32.56
CA GLY A 262 -59.60 -11.04 33.51
C GLY A 262 -58.89 -9.71 33.78
N GLY A 263 -58.99 -9.21 35.01
CA GLY A 263 -58.59 -7.87 35.42
C GLY A 263 -57.15 -7.50 35.10
N ARG A 264 -56.98 -6.34 34.44
CA ARG A 264 -55.69 -5.68 34.22
C ARG A 264 -55.22 -4.99 35.51
N GLN A 265 -54.27 -5.60 36.22
CA GLN A 265 -53.37 -4.85 37.08
C GLN A 265 -52.36 -4.10 36.21
N MET A 266 -52.41 -2.77 36.28
CA MET A 266 -51.43 -1.85 35.69
C MET A 266 -50.07 -2.03 36.38
N LEU A 267 -49.18 -2.83 35.81
CA LEU A 267 -47.75 -2.78 36.11
C LEU A 267 -47.14 -1.61 35.34
N GLN A 268 -46.86 -0.52 36.08
CA GLN A 268 -46.14 0.64 35.59
C GLN A 268 -44.73 0.22 35.15
N VAL A 269 -44.46 0.34 33.84
CA VAL A 269 -43.13 0.14 33.27
C VAL A 269 -42.22 1.30 33.71
N PRO A 270 -41.04 1.04 34.32
CA PRO A 270 -40.13 2.10 34.74
C PRO A 270 -39.57 2.83 33.52
N LYS A 271 -39.61 4.17 33.56
CA LYS A 271 -38.99 5.05 32.57
C LYS A 271 -37.48 4.76 32.48
N ARG A 272 -37.06 4.04 31.43
CA ARG A 272 -35.64 3.84 31.09
C ARG A 272 -35.04 5.20 30.75
N SER A 273 -34.08 5.61 31.58
CA SER A 273 -33.20 6.75 31.35
C SER A 273 -32.52 6.64 29.99
N HIS A 274 -32.45 7.77 29.28
CA HIS A 274 -31.75 7.92 28.03
C HIS A 274 -30.28 7.49 28.18
N ILE A 275 -29.96 6.29 27.70
CA ILE A 275 -28.59 5.83 27.48
C ILE A 275 -28.00 6.76 26.43
N ARG A 276 -27.14 7.68 26.89
CA ARG A 276 -26.30 8.51 26.03
C ARG A 276 -25.51 7.57 25.12
N LYS A 277 -25.67 7.72 23.81
CA LYS A 277 -24.85 7.05 22.80
C LYS A 277 -23.37 7.28 23.17
N PRO A 278 -22.55 6.23 23.37
CA PRO A 278 -21.13 6.42 23.61
C PRO A 278 -20.52 7.11 22.39
N LEU A 279 -19.84 8.24 22.62
CA LEU A 279 -19.01 8.89 21.61
C LEU A 279 -18.10 7.84 20.96
N ALA A 280 -18.01 7.88 19.64
CA ALA A 280 -17.30 6.90 18.82
C ALA A 280 -15.93 6.49 19.43
N PRO A 281 -15.66 5.19 19.61
CA PRO A 281 -14.50 4.67 20.35
C PRO A 281 -13.10 5.03 19.78
N THR A 282 -13.04 5.82 18.70
CA THR A 282 -11.85 6.05 17.88
C THR A 282 -10.93 7.17 18.34
N LEU A 283 -11.40 8.11 19.18
CA LEU A 283 -10.58 9.22 19.69
C LEU A 283 -9.83 8.84 20.96
N HIS A 284 -10.47 8.09 21.86
CA HIS A 284 -9.88 7.66 23.14
C HIS A 284 -8.60 6.84 22.96
N GLN A 285 -8.51 6.07 21.88
CA GLN A 285 -7.37 5.18 21.60
C GLN A 285 -6.05 5.91 21.27
N CYS A 286 -6.08 7.22 20.97
CA CYS A 286 -4.89 7.99 20.57
C CYS A 286 -4.55 9.14 21.53
N VAL A 287 -5.40 9.40 22.53
CA VAL A 287 -5.19 10.47 23.52
C VAL A 287 -3.84 10.30 24.20
N ARG A 288 -3.47 9.06 24.55
CA ARG A 288 -2.20 8.76 25.19
C ARG A 288 -1.01 9.20 24.33
N GLU A 289 -0.99 8.84 23.05
CA GLU A 289 0.09 9.18 22.13
C GLU A 289 0.20 10.70 21.93
N ILE A 290 -0.93 11.41 21.80
CA ILE A 290 -0.96 12.87 21.70
C ILE A 290 -0.41 13.52 22.98
N LEU A 291 -0.85 13.07 24.16
CA LEU A 291 -0.35 13.57 25.45
C LEU A 291 1.15 13.32 25.62
N GLN A 292 1.67 12.18 25.16
CA GLN A 292 3.11 11.90 25.20
C GLN A 292 3.92 12.86 24.33
N VAL A 293 3.43 13.20 23.13
CA VAL A 293 4.08 14.19 22.27
C VAL A 293 3.93 15.61 22.84
N GLN A 294 2.81 15.93 23.50
CA GLN A 294 2.62 17.21 24.19
C GLN A 294 3.51 17.37 25.42
N ARG A 295 3.95 16.29 26.06
CA ARG A 295 4.92 16.34 27.17
C ARG A 295 6.35 16.61 26.70
N GLY A 296 6.62 16.39 25.42
CA GLY A 296 7.97 16.44 24.87
C GLY A 296 8.68 15.09 24.99
N GLN A 297 9.39 14.70 23.95
CA GLN A 297 10.14 13.45 23.88
C GLN A 297 11.51 13.69 23.24
N LEU A 298 12.53 13.00 23.73
CA LEU A 298 13.86 13.03 23.14
C LEU A 298 13.87 12.26 21.82
N VAL A 299 14.23 12.96 20.76
CA VAL A 299 14.42 12.42 19.41
C VAL A 299 15.71 12.98 18.82
N MET A 300 16.27 12.29 17.86
CA MET A 300 17.42 12.77 17.09
C MET A 300 16.89 13.45 15.83
N LYS A 301 17.12 14.75 15.72
CA LYS A 301 16.79 15.52 14.52
C LYS A 301 18.00 15.55 13.60
N MET A 302 17.76 15.24 12.33
CA MET A 302 18.82 15.16 11.32
C MET A 302 18.95 16.49 10.59
N MET A 303 20.18 16.94 10.36
CA MET A 303 20.48 18.21 9.71
C MET A 303 21.26 18.00 8.42
N LEU A 304 20.75 18.52 7.30
CA LEU A 304 21.35 18.35 5.98
C LEU A 304 22.67 19.12 5.79
N ARG A 305 22.94 20.15 6.61
CA ARG A 305 23.80 21.25 6.19
C ARG A 305 25.30 20.97 6.15
N LYS A 306 25.88 20.01 6.89
CA LYS A 306 27.33 19.76 6.80
C LYS A 306 27.86 18.34 6.94
N ASN A 307 27.14 17.35 7.48
CA ASN A 307 27.64 15.97 7.58
C ASN A 307 26.54 14.93 7.92
N ASN A 308 25.27 15.25 7.64
CA ASN A 308 24.13 14.51 8.21
C ASN A 308 24.27 14.35 9.73
N GLU A 309 24.65 15.45 10.42
CA GLU A 309 24.76 15.45 11.87
C GLU A 309 23.38 15.23 12.49
N MET A 310 23.37 14.41 13.53
CA MET A 310 22.18 14.13 14.32
C MET A 310 22.30 14.86 15.65
N HIS A 311 21.33 15.73 15.94
CA HIS A 311 21.26 16.40 17.24
C HIS A 311 20.12 15.82 18.05
N THR A 312 20.42 15.42 19.28
CA THR A 312 19.37 15.09 20.25
C THR A 312 18.61 16.37 20.58
N VAL A 313 17.30 16.34 20.34
CA VAL A 313 16.37 17.43 20.63
C VAL A 313 15.20 16.89 21.43
N ASN A 314 14.66 17.71 22.32
CA ASN A 314 13.36 17.45 22.92
C ASN A 314 12.29 18.03 21.98
N ALA A 315 11.55 17.17 21.29
CA ALA A 315 10.47 17.54 20.39
C ALA A 315 9.12 17.47 21.11
N ARG A 316 8.33 18.54 21.05
CA ARG A 316 7.07 18.70 21.76
C ARG A 316 6.00 19.31 20.85
N TYR A 317 4.78 18.79 20.92
CA TYR A 317 3.62 19.47 20.31
C TYR A 317 3.05 20.50 21.29
N ASP A 318 2.99 21.75 20.86
CA ASP A 318 2.34 22.84 21.57
C ASP A 318 0.92 23.05 21.02
N THR A 319 -0.07 22.86 21.90
CA THR A 319 -1.49 23.03 21.57
C THR A 319 -1.87 24.47 21.33
N THR A 320 -1.22 25.43 22.00
CA THR A 320 -1.58 26.84 21.94
C THR A 320 -1.17 27.43 20.60
N THR A 321 0.07 27.16 20.17
CA THR A 321 0.57 27.65 18.88
C THR A 321 0.28 26.69 17.71
N ARG A 322 -0.22 25.48 18.01
CA ARG A 322 -0.39 24.38 17.03
C ARG A 322 0.90 24.07 16.25
N ARG A 323 2.03 24.08 16.96
CA ARG A 323 3.36 23.81 16.39
C ARG A 323 3.99 22.58 17.01
N LEU A 324 4.70 21.81 16.19
CA LEU A 324 5.70 20.89 16.69
C LEU A 324 7.01 21.67 16.87
N LEU A 325 7.37 21.91 18.13
CA LEU A 325 8.57 22.62 18.55
C LEU A 325 9.67 21.62 18.89
N TRP A 326 10.93 22.00 18.74
CA TRP A 326 12.07 21.21 19.24
C TRP A 326 13.19 22.10 19.75
N TYR A 327 13.84 21.67 20.82
CA TYR A 327 14.93 22.40 21.46
C TYR A 327 16.05 21.45 21.87
N VAL A 328 17.28 21.98 21.96
CA VAL A 328 18.41 21.20 22.46
C VAL A 328 18.24 21.04 23.97
N PRO A 329 18.39 19.84 24.55
CA PRO A 329 18.31 19.64 25.99
C PRO A 329 19.30 20.58 26.70
N GLY A 330 18.82 21.35 27.68
CA GLY A 330 19.63 22.35 28.40
C GLY A 330 19.43 23.79 27.93
N ASP A 331 18.86 24.03 26.74
CA ASP A 331 18.47 25.38 26.32
C ASP A 331 17.26 25.85 27.15
N ILE A 332 17.38 27.02 27.79
CA ILE A 332 16.32 27.64 28.59
C ILE A 332 15.27 28.23 27.65
N GLY A 333 14.27 27.41 27.32
CA GLY A 333 13.04 27.82 26.65
C GLY A 333 13.03 27.68 25.12
N PRO A 334 11.84 27.81 24.51
CA PRO A 334 11.67 27.72 23.07
C PRO A 334 12.27 28.98 22.42
N GLY A 335 13.57 28.94 22.12
CA GLY A 335 14.21 29.98 21.31
C GLY A 335 13.38 30.22 20.04
N ARG A 336 13.13 31.50 19.72
CA ARG A 336 12.32 31.92 18.57
C ARG A 336 12.83 31.21 17.31
N GLY A 337 12.07 30.26 16.77
CA GLY A 337 12.29 29.74 15.41
C GLY A 337 12.53 28.24 15.23
N ARG A 338 12.56 27.40 16.28
CA ARG A 338 12.77 25.94 16.11
C ARG A 338 11.46 25.15 16.19
N GLY A 339 10.68 25.16 15.11
CA GLY A 339 9.49 24.33 14.99
C GLY A 339 8.73 24.48 13.68
N VAL A 340 7.81 23.56 13.43
CA VAL A 340 6.93 23.53 12.25
C VAL A 340 5.48 23.67 12.68
N ARG A 341 4.66 24.46 11.97
CA ARG A 341 3.21 24.49 12.22
C ARG A 341 2.61 23.20 11.68
N ILE A 342 1.71 22.59 12.44
CA ILE A 342 1.05 21.34 12.04
C ILE A 342 0.26 21.51 10.73
N GLU A 343 -0.29 22.70 10.50
CA GLU A 343 -1.06 23.07 9.31
C GLU A 343 -0.21 23.13 8.03
N ASP A 344 1.10 23.40 8.16
CA ASP A 344 2.03 23.46 7.02
C ASP A 344 2.49 22.05 6.58
N VAL A 345 2.20 21.01 7.36
CA VAL A 345 2.62 19.64 7.07
C VAL A 345 1.68 19.02 6.04
N ILE A 346 2.22 18.71 4.86
CA ILE A 346 1.49 18.13 3.72
C ILE A 346 1.63 16.61 3.62
N ARG A 347 2.70 16.04 4.17
CA ARG A 347 2.95 14.59 4.12
C ARG A 347 3.79 14.15 5.31
N ILE A 348 3.48 12.97 5.83
CA ILE A 348 4.27 12.28 6.85
C ILE A 348 4.77 11.00 6.20
N ASP A 349 6.09 10.86 6.09
CA ASP A 349 6.71 9.63 5.61
C ASP A 349 7.30 8.85 6.79
N PHE A 350 7.17 7.53 6.74
CA PHE A 350 7.66 6.61 7.77
C PHE A 350 8.41 5.44 7.12
N GLY A 351 9.33 4.84 7.88
CA GLY A 351 10.00 3.62 7.43
C GLY A 351 10.97 3.88 6.29
N VAL A 352 10.92 3.02 5.28
CA VAL A 352 11.82 3.06 4.11
C VAL A 352 11.57 4.23 3.15
N LEU A 353 10.44 4.93 3.32
CA LEU A 353 10.09 6.15 2.58
C LEU A 353 10.53 7.42 3.33
N ALA A 354 10.83 7.33 4.62
CA ALA A 354 11.31 8.47 5.39
C ALA A 354 12.66 8.92 4.84
N ARG A 355 12.76 10.21 4.50
CA ARG A 355 14.03 10.81 4.06
C ARG A 355 15.11 10.72 5.13
N ALA A 356 14.71 10.78 6.41
CA ALA A 356 15.59 10.50 7.55
C ALA A 356 16.37 9.18 7.39
N TYR A 357 15.71 8.11 6.94
CA TYR A 357 16.36 6.84 6.65
C TYR A 357 17.25 6.92 5.40
N MET A 358 16.76 7.55 4.32
CA MET A 358 17.50 7.67 3.06
C MET A 358 18.83 8.42 3.20
N LEU A 359 18.90 9.45 4.05
CA LEU A 359 20.11 10.26 4.27
C LEU A 359 21.26 9.47 4.94
N HIS A 360 20.94 8.46 5.73
CA HIS A 360 21.92 7.61 6.43
C HIS A 360 22.05 6.23 5.82
N ARG A 361 21.48 6.01 4.64
CA ARG A 361 21.67 4.77 3.90
C ARG A 361 23.12 4.73 3.39
N PRO A 362 23.84 3.62 3.58
CA PRO A 362 25.14 3.45 2.92
C PRO A 362 24.93 3.44 1.40
N ILE A 363 25.34 4.52 0.73
CA ILE A 363 25.32 4.62 -0.73
C ILE A 363 26.58 3.91 -1.25
N GLY A 364 26.40 2.66 -1.65
CA GLY A 364 27.45 1.86 -2.29
C GLY A 364 28.36 1.07 -1.33
N TYR A 365 28.83 -0.07 -1.80
CA TYR A 365 29.71 -1.01 -1.08
C TYR A 365 31.09 -0.44 -0.71
N SER A 366 31.38 0.84 -0.99
CA SER A 366 32.74 1.38 -1.02
C SER A 366 33.02 2.58 -0.11
N SER A 367 32.19 2.86 0.90
CA SER A 367 32.52 3.90 1.89
C SER A 367 33.10 3.28 3.18
N LYS A 368 34.40 3.46 3.41
CA LYS A 368 35.17 3.07 4.60
C LYS A 368 34.67 3.67 5.94
N ARG A 369 33.53 4.35 5.97
CA ARG A 369 32.93 4.88 7.20
C ARG A 369 31.90 3.87 7.72
N LYS A 370 32.25 3.17 8.82
CA LYS A 370 31.34 2.34 9.64
C LYS A 370 30.27 3.20 10.36
N SER A 371 29.55 4.06 9.65
CA SER A 371 28.34 4.65 10.23
C SER A 371 27.29 3.55 10.28
N ALA A 372 26.86 3.19 11.49
CA ALA A 372 25.84 2.17 11.67
C ALA A 372 24.56 2.60 10.93
N SER A 373 24.14 1.79 9.95
CA SER A 373 22.89 2.03 9.21
C SER A 373 21.73 2.16 10.20
N LEU A 374 20.98 3.26 10.09
CA LEU A 374 19.82 3.46 10.94
C LEU A 374 18.68 2.52 10.50
N PRO A 375 17.98 1.85 11.42
CA PRO A 375 16.83 1.03 11.07
C PRO A 375 15.69 1.89 10.50
N SER A 376 15.12 1.47 9.36
CA SER A 376 14.10 2.24 8.65
C SER A 376 12.86 2.53 9.51
N TYR A 377 12.36 1.52 10.22
CA TYR A 377 11.17 1.58 11.09
C TYR A 377 11.33 2.44 12.35
N LYS A 378 12.49 3.07 12.54
CA LYS A 378 12.76 4.04 13.62
C LYS A 378 12.86 5.48 13.11
N CYS A 379 12.62 5.69 11.81
CA CYS A 379 12.76 6.98 11.15
C CYS A 379 11.39 7.49 10.68
N PHE A 380 11.17 8.80 10.78
CA PHE A 380 10.03 9.48 10.18
C PHE A 380 10.41 10.88 9.69
N THR A 381 9.72 11.35 8.65
CA THR A 381 9.96 12.66 8.04
C THR A 381 8.65 13.41 7.91
N LEU A 382 8.67 14.70 8.25
CA LEU A 382 7.57 15.63 7.99
C LEU A 382 7.91 16.49 6.80
N TRP A 383 7.01 16.55 5.82
CA TRP A 383 7.16 17.40 4.64
C TRP A 383 6.26 18.61 4.75
N THR A 384 6.82 19.78 4.46
CA THR A 384 6.08 21.01 4.16
C THR A 384 6.35 21.41 2.73
N ALA A 385 5.66 22.45 2.23
CA ALA A 385 5.91 22.98 0.89
C ALA A 385 7.37 23.45 0.69
N GLU A 386 8.00 23.97 1.74
CA GLU A 386 9.33 24.56 1.66
C GLU A 386 10.47 23.57 1.93
N ARG A 387 10.28 22.60 2.83
CA ARG A 387 11.36 21.72 3.30
C ARG A 387 10.83 20.45 4.00
N SER A 388 11.76 19.55 4.32
CA SER A 388 11.49 18.40 5.18
C SER A 388 12.14 18.54 6.55
N TYR A 389 11.55 17.88 7.53
CA TYR A 389 12.07 17.74 8.89
C TYR A 389 12.22 16.26 9.21
N ASP A 390 13.48 15.84 9.37
CA ASP A 390 13.89 14.45 9.42
C ASP A 390 14.21 14.03 10.87
N PHE A 391 13.56 12.98 11.36
CA PHE A 391 13.64 12.55 12.75
C PHE A 391 13.94 11.04 12.87
N TYR A 392 14.69 10.68 13.92
CA TYR A 392 15.01 9.32 14.32
C TYR A 392 14.87 9.17 15.84
N SER A 393 14.48 8.00 16.34
CA SER A 393 14.60 7.68 17.76
C SER A 393 14.98 6.22 17.95
N SER A 394 15.88 5.96 18.91
CA SER A 394 16.27 4.60 19.28
C SER A 394 15.09 3.80 19.88
N ASN A 395 14.10 4.49 20.46
CA ASN A 395 12.92 3.90 21.07
C ASN A 395 11.71 3.93 20.11
N ILE A 396 11.27 2.75 19.69
CA ILE A 396 10.15 2.60 18.75
C ILE A 396 8.82 3.13 19.31
N ASN A 397 8.64 3.11 20.64
CA ASN A 397 7.43 3.64 21.25
C ASN A 397 7.34 5.17 21.11
N ILE A 398 8.48 5.88 21.12
CA ILE A 398 8.52 7.32 20.88
C ILE A 398 8.13 7.60 19.43
N VAL A 399 8.69 6.87 18.47
CA VAL A 399 8.33 6.97 17.04
C VAL A 399 6.84 6.69 16.84
N CYS A 400 6.32 5.64 17.48
CA CYS A 400 4.89 5.30 17.47
C CYS A 400 4.02 6.46 17.95
N CYS A 401 4.40 7.11 19.07
CA CYS A 401 3.66 8.26 19.58
C CYS A 401 3.66 9.43 18.59
N PHE A 402 4.81 9.79 18.02
CA PHE A 402 4.88 10.86 17.02
C PHE A 402 4.08 10.55 15.76
N VAL A 403 4.27 9.38 15.16
CA VAL A 403 3.61 9.02 13.90
C VAL A 403 2.10 8.99 14.05
N ILE A 404 1.57 8.42 15.15
CA ILE A 404 0.13 8.37 15.41
C ILE A 404 -0.41 9.77 15.75
N ALA A 405 0.25 10.50 16.67
CA ALA A 405 -0.20 11.82 17.07
C ALA A 405 -0.22 12.78 15.86
N LEU A 406 0.85 12.82 15.07
CA LEU A 406 0.93 13.68 13.89
C LEU A 406 -0.02 13.24 12.78
N SER A 407 -0.23 11.94 12.55
CA SER A 407 -1.25 11.45 11.60
C SER A 407 -2.68 11.86 11.99
N ARG A 408 -2.93 12.14 13.27
CA ARG A 408 -4.22 12.65 13.77
C ARG A 408 -4.30 14.17 13.77
N LEU A 409 -3.21 14.85 14.14
CA LEU A 409 -3.14 16.31 14.28
C LEU A 409 -3.02 17.01 12.92
N CYS A 410 -2.26 16.45 11.97
CA CYS A 410 -2.11 16.97 10.62
C CYS A 410 -3.28 16.52 9.75
N THR A 411 -4.41 17.23 9.81
CA THR A 411 -5.63 16.86 9.05
C THR A 411 -5.43 16.89 7.54
N ASN A 412 -4.52 17.74 7.06
CA ASN A 412 -4.24 17.96 5.63
C ASN A 412 -3.18 17.00 5.08
N ALA A 413 -2.46 16.29 5.96
CA ALA A 413 -1.38 15.41 5.54
C ALA A 413 -1.89 14.01 5.18
N LYS A 414 -1.25 13.37 4.20
CA LYS A 414 -1.41 11.92 4.00
C LYS A 414 -0.99 11.20 5.28
N ARG A 415 -1.94 10.47 5.86
CA ARG A 415 -1.79 9.80 7.17
C ARG A 415 -1.04 8.49 7.01
N VAL A 416 -0.19 8.16 7.99
CA VAL A 416 0.56 6.88 8.00
C VAL A 416 -0.19 5.83 8.81
N ALA A 417 -0.51 6.14 10.07
CA ALA A 417 -1.18 5.22 10.97
C ALA A 417 -2.06 5.96 11.97
N LEU A 418 -3.26 5.46 12.21
CA LEU A 418 -4.24 6.05 13.13
C LEU A 418 -4.32 5.34 14.47
N THR A 419 -3.79 4.14 14.59
CA THR A 419 -3.79 3.31 15.80
C THR A 419 -2.44 2.62 15.98
N ARG A 420 -2.17 2.07 17.17
CA ARG A 420 -0.92 1.31 17.43
C ARG A 420 -0.85 0.03 16.60
N SER A 421 -1.96 -0.68 16.44
CA SER A 421 -2.00 -1.89 15.62
C SER A 421 -1.60 -1.58 14.17
N GLN A 422 -2.18 -0.52 13.59
CA GLN A 422 -1.80 -0.04 12.25
C GLN A 422 -0.32 0.36 12.20
N PHE A 423 0.18 1.09 13.20
CA PHE A 423 1.59 1.47 13.26
C PHE A 423 2.53 0.25 13.26
N PHE A 424 2.23 -0.80 14.04
CA PHE A 424 3.07 -2.00 14.05
C PHE A 424 2.99 -2.80 12.74
N VAL A 425 1.87 -2.77 12.02
CA VAL A 425 1.81 -3.30 10.65
C VAL A 425 2.75 -2.53 9.73
N GLU A 426 2.78 -1.20 9.80
CA GLU A 426 3.72 -0.37 9.04
C GLU A 426 5.19 -0.64 9.44
N VAL A 427 5.46 -0.91 10.71
CA VAL A 427 6.80 -1.34 11.17
C VAL A 427 7.22 -2.66 10.51
N VAL A 428 6.32 -3.64 10.42
CA VAL A 428 6.59 -4.92 9.76
C VAL A 428 6.86 -4.69 8.27
N LYS A 429 6.02 -3.91 7.58
CA LYS A 429 6.23 -3.56 6.17
C LYS A 429 7.59 -2.89 5.93
N ALA A 430 7.95 -1.91 6.76
CA ALA A 430 9.24 -1.23 6.67
C ALA A 430 10.43 -2.19 6.85
N LYS A 431 10.36 -3.11 7.82
CA LYS A 431 11.39 -4.15 8.01
C LYS A 431 11.50 -5.09 6.81
N MET A 432 10.36 -5.51 6.26
CA MET A 432 10.33 -6.35 5.07
C MET A 432 10.96 -5.64 3.87
N ASP A 433 10.65 -4.36 3.67
CA ASP A 433 11.22 -3.56 2.58
C ASP A 433 12.71 -3.34 2.72
N GLU A 434 13.16 -3.06 3.94
CA GLU A 434 14.58 -2.92 4.26
C GLU A 434 15.33 -4.23 3.97
N TYR A 435 14.77 -5.38 4.37
CA TYR A 435 15.31 -6.70 4.05
C TYR A 435 15.35 -6.96 2.54
N CYS A 436 14.24 -6.71 1.85
CA CYS A 436 14.10 -6.92 0.41
C CYS A 436 15.11 -6.09 -0.38
N ARG A 437 15.29 -4.82 -0.01
CA ARG A 437 16.30 -3.94 -0.62
C ARG A 437 17.72 -4.41 -0.34
N ALA A 438 18.03 -4.86 0.88
CA ALA A 438 19.36 -5.34 1.26
C ALA A 438 19.75 -6.62 0.49
N HIS A 439 18.78 -7.51 0.23
CA HIS A 439 19.00 -8.80 -0.43
C HIS A 439 18.63 -8.81 -1.91
N ARG A 440 18.25 -7.66 -2.49
CA ARG A 440 17.76 -7.53 -3.88
C ARG A 440 16.68 -8.56 -4.21
N THR A 441 15.75 -8.78 -3.27
CA THR A 441 14.66 -9.76 -3.40
C THR A 441 13.31 -9.06 -3.30
N THR A 442 12.24 -9.73 -3.72
CA THR A 442 10.87 -9.22 -3.58
C THR A 442 10.25 -9.68 -2.26
N ARG A 443 9.20 -8.98 -1.79
CA ARG A 443 8.47 -9.38 -0.57
C ARG A 443 7.90 -10.80 -0.68
N ILE A 444 7.35 -11.13 -1.85
CA ILE A 444 6.79 -12.46 -2.14
C ILE A 444 7.89 -13.51 -1.98
N ARG A 445 9.06 -13.28 -2.60
CA ARG A 445 10.17 -14.22 -2.52
C ARG A 445 10.67 -14.39 -1.09
N MET A 446 10.82 -13.30 -0.33
CA MET A 446 11.20 -13.36 1.09
C MET A 446 10.19 -14.18 1.92
N ILE A 447 8.88 -14.01 1.69
CA ILE A 447 7.84 -14.79 2.40
C ILE A 447 7.93 -16.27 2.02
N LEU A 448 8.03 -16.59 0.72
CA LEU A 448 8.16 -17.97 0.25
C LEU A 448 9.41 -18.66 0.81
N ASP A 449 10.54 -17.96 0.84
CA ASP A 449 11.79 -18.47 1.44
C ASP A 449 11.62 -18.69 2.95
N GLY A 450 10.86 -17.83 3.63
CA GLY A 450 10.48 -17.98 5.03
C GLY A 450 9.62 -19.22 5.28
N ILE A 451 8.57 -19.42 4.48
CA ILE A 451 7.71 -20.61 4.55
C ILE A 451 8.53 -21.87 4.31
N ALA A 452 9.35 -21.90 3.25
CA ALA A 452 10.19 -23.05 2.94
C ALA A 452 11.16 -23.40 4.09
N LYS A 453 11.73 -22.40 4.78
CA LYS A 453 12.58 -22.61 5.96
C LYS A 453 11.81 -23.19 7.15
N VAL A 454 10.60 -22.69 7.42
CA VAL A 454 9.75 -23.20 8.51
C VAL A 454 9.32 -24.64 8.23
N THR A 455 8.88 -24.94 7.01
CA THR A 455 8.47 -26.30 6.62
C THR A 455 9.61 -27.31 6.72
N ARG A 456 10.84 -26.93 6.34
CA ARG A 456 12.02 -27.81 6.53
C ARG A 456 12.32 -28.10 7.99
N ARG A 457 12.18 -27.10 8.87
CA ARG A 457 12.39 -27.27 10.32
C ARG A 457 11.34 -28.18 10.95
N ALA A 458 10.08 -28.08 10.51
CA ALA A 458 9.02 -28.95 10.99
C ALA A 458 9.30 -30.43 10.65
N ARG A 459 9.75 -30.73 9.43
CA ARG A 459 10.13 -32.09 9.02
C ARG A 459 11.29 -32.66 9.84
N ILE A 460 12.33 -31.87 10.09
CA ILE A 460 13.47 -32.30 10.91
C ILE A 460 13.04 -32.62 12.35
N SER A 461 12.03 -31.92 12.89
CA SER A 461 11.49 -32.17 14.23
C SER A 461 10.56 -33.39 14.31
N GLU A 462 10.04 -33.89 13.18
CA GLU A 462 9.22 -35.11 13.13
C GLU A 462 10.11 -36.36 12.98
N ASP A 463 11.31 -36.20 12.41
CA ASP A 463 12.28 -37.28 12.22
C ASP A 463 13.23 -37.49 13.44
N THR A 464 13.20 -36.61 14.43
CA THR A 464 13.93 -36.69 15.71
C THR A 464 12.98 -36.94 16.86
#